data_AF-A0A0E0N8Z5-F1
#
_entry.id   AF-A0A0E0N8Z5-F1
#
_cell.length_a   1.000
_cell.length_b   1.000
_cell.length_c   1.000
_cell.angle_alpha   90.00
_cell.angle_beta   90.00
_cell.angle_gamma   90.00
#
_symmetry.space_group_name_H-M   'P 1'
#
loop_
_entity.id
_entity.type
_entity.pdbx_description
1 polymer ?
#
loop_
_entity_poly.entity_id
_entity_poly.type
_entity_poly.pdbx_seq_one_letter_code
_entity_poly.pdbx_strand_id
1 'polypeptide(L)'
;MAEESATLDAPPPLERSPQRESAVDEETRALVVPDAGDLPPFPPSAVEANFARYFVADFLNPGHDQYVYRHPNGLCVVGLASAHIALKEEGGITAVDFNVGKSDRSEMKVTGKRKRNAQHLQENSALCKVCTSSNSFVVRCCVKGSLLEINDRLIKQPDLLNTSCDVCSNLCSY
;
A
#
# COMPACT_ATOMS: atom_id res chain seq x y z
N MET A 1 43.41 -58.48 26.21
CA MET A 1 44.07 -57.93 27.41
C MET A 1 45.06 -56.90 26.91
N ALA A 2 44.96 -55.60 27.18
CA ALA A 2 44.26 -54.89 28.22
C ALA A 2 43.64 -53.59 27.66
N GLU A 3 42.59 -53.15 28.33
CA GLU A 3 41.95 -51.84 28.20
C GLU A 3 42.89 -50.75 28.75
N GLU A 4 42.91 -49.57 28.14
CA GLU A 4 43.13 -48.34 28.88
C GLU A 4 42.29 -47.21 28.26
N SER A 5 41.25 -46.86 29.01
CA SER A 5 40.32 -45.76 28.80
C SER A 5 40.94 -44.44 29.26
N ALA A 6 41.06 -43.46 28.38
CA ALA A 6 41.35 -42.08 28.75
C ALA A 6 40.12 -41.20 28.43
N THR A 7 39.48 -40.76 29.50
CA THR A 7 38.28 -39.94 29.61
C THR A 7 38.49 -38.57 28.97
N LEU A 8 37.59 -38.18 28.05
CA LEU A 8 37.48 -36.81 27.53
C LEU A 8 36.69 -35.98 28.55
N ASP A 9 37.36 -35.00 29.16
CA ASP A 9 36.78 -34.10 30.15
C ASP A 9 35.74 -33.17 29.50
N ALA A 10 34.57 -33.04 30.12
CA ALA A 10 33.46 -32.21 29.63
C ALA A 10 33.66 -30.75 30.06
N PRO A 11 33.27 -29.74 29.25
CA PRO A 11 33.40 -28.34 29.63
C PRO A 11 32.48 -28.00 30.81
N PRO A 12 32.92 -27.10 31.72
CA PRO A 12 32.17 -26.78 32.93
C PRO A 12 30.83 -26.10 32.62
N PRO A 13 29.81 -26.24 33.48
CA PRO A 13 28.51 -25.60 33.28
C PRO A 13 28.67 -24.07 33.35
N LEU A 14 28.07 -23.37 32.40
CA LEU A 14 27.93 -21.91 32.44
C LEU A 14 27.07 -21.51 33.64
N GLU A 15 27.69 -20.96 34.68
CA GLU A 15 26.96 -20.33 35.78
C GLU A 15 26.13 -19.16 35.23
N ARG A 16 24.81 -19.31 35.35
CA ARG A 16 23.84 -18.26 35.04
C ARG A 16 24.01 -17.19 36.11
N SER A 17 24.64 -16.07 35.73
CA SER A 17 24.79 -14.91 36.61
C SER A 17 23.42 -14.50 37.19
N PRO A 18 23.35 -14.14 38.48
CA PRO A 18 22.10 -13.81 39.13
C PRO A 18 21.48 -12.59 38.44
N GLN A 19 20.20 -12.72 38.13
CA GLN A 19 19.37 -11.71 37.49
C GLN A 19 19.59 -10.36 38.17
N ARG A 20 20.07 -9.38 37.41
CA ARG A 20 19.99 -7.98 37.80
C ARG A 20 18.53 -7.57 37.60
N GLU A 21 17.66 -7.94 38.54
CA GLU A 21 16.35 -7.33 38.66
C GLU A 21 16.59 -5.86 39.00
N SER A 22 16.59 -5.02 37.96
CA SER A 22 16.46 -3.58 38.15
C SER A 22 15.16 -3.35 38.90
N ALA A 23 15.25 -2.90 40.16
CA ALA A 23 14.16 -2.33 40.93
C ALA A 23 13.70 -1.07 40.19
N VAL A 24 12.85 -1.25 39.18
CA VAL A 24 12.03 -0.19 38.62
C VAL A 24 10.80 -0.17 39.51
N ASP A 25 10.62 0.94 40.24
CA ASP A 25 9.50 1.13 41.16
C ASP A 25 8.16 0.95 40.43
N GLU A 26 7.14 0.47 41.13
CA GLU A 26 5.85 0.11 40.51
C GLU A 26 5.17 1.30 39.82
N GLU A 27 5.41 2.50 40.34
CA GLU A 27 4.97 3.77 39.74
C GLU A 27 5.69 4.05 38.40
N THR A 28 6.99 3.77 38.29
CA THR A 28 7.72 3.87 37.02
C THR A 28 7.35 2.76 36.06
N ARG A 29 7.01 1.56 36.53
CA ARG A 29 6.49 0.47 35.68
C ARG A 29 5.13 0.85 35.10
N ALA A 30 4.25 1.45 35.89
CA ALA A 30 2.94 1.92 35.44
C ALA A 30 3.03 3.07 34.41
N LEU A 31 4.08 3.89 34.48
CA LEU A 31 4.32 4.98 33.51
C LEU A 31 4.98 4.51 32.20
N VAL A 32 5.74 3.40 32.24
CA VAL A 32 6.54 2.91 31.09
C VAL A 32 5.82 1.83 30.29
N VAL A 33 4.91 1.07 30.91
CA VAL A 33 4.16 -0.01 30.25
C VAL A 33 2.79 0.52 29.87
N PRO A 34 2.46 0.64 28.56
CA PRO A 34 1.11 0.93 28.12
C PRO A 34 0.15 -0.12 28.68
N ASP A 35 -1.04 0.29 29.13
CA ASP A 35 -2.07 -0.69 29.52
C ASP A 35 -2.37 -1.58 28.31
N ALA A 36 -2.37 -2.90 28.53
CA ALA A 36 -2.72 -3.85 27.49
C ALA A 36 -4.17 -3.63 26.99
N GLY A 37 -5.04 -3.03 27.82
CA GLY A 37 -6.38 -2.60 27.45
C GLY A 37 -6.43 -1.39 26.50
N ASP A 38 -5.37 -0.58 26.44
CA ASP A 38 -5.27 0.60 25.56
C ASP A 38 -4.75 0.25 24.15
N LEU A 39 -4.28 -0.99 23.96
CA LEU A 39 -3.82 -1.45 22.66
C LEU A 39 -5.01 -1.77 21.75
N PRO A 40 -4.94 -1.43 20.45
CA PRO A 40 -5.97 -1.85 19.51
C PRO A 40 -6.05 -3.38 19.45
N PRO A 41 -7.24 -3.96 19.25
CA PRO A 41 -7.44 -5.41 19.23
C PRO A 41 -6.65 -6.11 18.13
N PHE A 42 -6.31 -5.38 17.06
CA PHE A 42 -5.46 -5.83 15.97
C PHE A 42 -4.45 -4.74 15.62
N PRO A 43 -3.21 -5.11 15.30
CA PRO A 43 -2.25 -4.15 14.79
C PRO A 43 -2.77 -3.54 13.47
N PRO A 44 -2.52 -2.24 13.24
CA PRO A 44 -2.90 -1.61 11.98
C PRO A 44 -2.21 -2.31 10.81
N SER A 45 -2.91 -2.41 9.68
CA SER A 45 -2.34 -2.98 8.46
C SER A 45 -1.16 -2.13 7.95
N ALA A 46 -0.33 -2.71 7.10
CA ALA A 46 0.79 -1.98 6.49
C ALA A 46 0.33 -0.75 5.71
N VAL A 47 -0.88 -0.75 5.14
CA VAL A 47 -1.42 0.41 4.42
C VAL A 47 -1.83 1.50 5.42
N GLU A 48 -2.58 1.14 6.46
CA GLU A 48 -3.04 2.09 7.49
C GLU A 48 -1.89 2.71 8.28
N ALA A 49 -0.83 1.93 8.55
CA ALA A 49 0.34 2.41 9.28
C ALA A 49 1.24 3.32 8.44
N ASN A 50 1.37 3.05 7.14
CA ASN A 50 2.36 3.74 6.29
C ASN A 50 1.77 4.82 5.38
N PHE A 51 0.45 4.85 5.17
CA PHE A 51 -0.18 5.78 4.24
C PHE A 51 -1.31 6.58 4.91
N ALA A 52 -1.35 7.87 4.61
CA ALA A 52 -2.53 8.70 4.85
C ALA A 52 -3.49 8.58 3.67
N ARG A 53 -4.77 8.28 3.92
CA ARG A 53 -5.81 8.21 2.89
C ARG A 53 -6.54 9.54 2.75
N TYR A 54 -6.60 10.03 1.52
CA TYR A 54 -7.40 11.20 1.14
C TYR A 54 -8.45 10.80 0.11
N PHE A 55 -9.58 11.50 0.10
CA PHE A 55 -10.61 11.35 -0.92
C PHE A 55 -10.71 12.63 -1.74
N VAL A 56 -10.86 12.46 -3.04
CA VAL A 56 -11.02 13.54 -4.01
C VAL A 56 -12.41 13.39 -4.60
N ALA A 57 -13.32 14.23 -4.12
CA ALA A 57 -14.68 14.28 -4.63
C ALA A 57 -14.71 15.03 -5.97
N ASP A 58 -15.40 14.47 -6.96
CA ASP A 58 -15.66 15.17 -8.21
C ASP A 58 -16.99 15.93 -8.10
N PHE A 59 -16.90 17.26 -7.98
CA PHE A 59 -18.07 18.13 -7.89
C PHE A 59 -18.82 18.28 -9.22
N LEU A 60 -18.16 18.03 -10.35
CA LEU A 60 -18.78 18.11 -11.67
C LEU A 60 -19.55 16.82 -11.97
N ASN A 61 -19.04 15.68 -11.50
CA ASN A 61 -19.65 14.36 -11.69
C ASN A 61 -19.84 13.67 -10.32
N PRO A 62 -20.99 13.88 -9.66
CA PRO A 62 -21.26 13.27 -8.36
C PRO A 62 -21.06 11.75 -8.40
N GLY A 63 -20.30 11.21 -7.45
CA GLY A 63 -20.02 9.77 -7.37
C GLY A 63 -18.85 9.30 -8.24
N HIS A 64 -18.08 10.21 -8.83
CA HIS A 64 -16.81 9.89 -9.52
C HIS A 64 -15.61 10.07 -8.57
N ASP A 65 -15.81 9.70 -7.30
CA ASP A 65 -14.86 9.96 -6.24
C ASP A 65 -13.64 9.02 -6.33
N GLN A 66 -12.46 9.59 -6.13
CA GLN A 66 -11.19 8.88 -6.14
C GLN A 66 -10.55 8.93 -4.76
N TYR A 67 -9.67 7.98 -4.47
CA TYR A 67 -8.82 8.06 -3.28
C TYR A 67 -7.36 8.23 -3.66
N VAL A 68 -6.61 8.85 -2.75
CA VAL A 68 -5.16 8.98 -2.83
C VAL A 68 -4.56 8.50 -1.51
N TYR A 69 -3.73 7.45 -1.57
CA TYR A 69 -2.85 7.09 -0.48
C TYR A 69 -1.54 7.85 -0.60
N ARG A 70 -1.18 8.61 0.44
CA ARG A 70 0.06 9.37 0.49
C ARG A 70 0.99 8.79 1.55
N HIS A 71 2.15 8.33 1.12
CA HIS A 71 3.22 7.91 2.01
C HIS A 71 4.04 9.14 2.46
N PRO A 72 4.62 9.15 3.68
CA PRO A 72 5.48 10.23 4.16
C PRO A 72 6.71 10.54 3.29
N ASN A 73 7.20 9.55 2.53
CA ASN A 73 8.31 9.73 1.58
C ASN A 73 7.92 10.48 0.28
N GLY A 74 6.65 10.87 0.14
CA GLY A 74 6.12 11.56 -1.03
C GLY A 74 5.53 10.65 -2.11
N LEU A 75 5.61 9.32 -1.96
CA LEU A 75 4.95 8.38 -2.87
C LEU A 75 3.43 8.52 -2.74
N CYS A 76 2.75 8.66 -3.87
CA CYS A 76 1.29 8.70 -3.91
C CYS A 76 0.75 7.52 -4.73
N VAL A 77 -0.32 6.90 -4.26
CA VAL A 77 -1.05 5.84 -4.97
C VAL A 77 -2.49 6.26 -5.17
N VAL A 78 -2.99 6.15 -6.39
CA VAL A 78 -4.34 6.61 -6.77
C VAL A 78 -5.22 5.42 -7.12
N GLY A 79 -6.50 5.47 -6.74
CA GLY A 79 -7.50 4.47 -7.05
C GLY A 79 -8.94 4.99 -6.99
N LEU A 80 -9.90 4.13 -7.30
CA LEU A 80 -11.33 4.46 -7.24
C LEU A 80 -11.86 4.34 -5.82
N ALA A 81 -12.62 5.33 -5.34
CA ALA A 81 -13.28 5.20 -4.04
C ALA A 81 -14.32 4.07 -4.07
N SER A 82 -14.55 3.40 -2.93
CA SER A 82 -15.57 2.34 -2.82
C SER A 82 -16.98 2.82 -3.17
N ALA A 83 -17.25 4.11 -3.02
CA ALA A 83 -18.52 4.72 -3.38
C ALA A 83 -18.66 5.03 -4.88
N HIS A 84 -17.61 4.86 -5.68
CA HIS A 84 -17.56 5.25 -7.09
C HIS A 84 -18.60 4.51 -7.94
N ILE A 85 -19.26 5.22 -8.86
CA ILE A 85 -20.38 4.68 -9.67
C ILE A 85 -19.95 3.45 -10.49
N ALA A 86 -18.75 3.47 -11.06
CA ALA A 86 -18.21 2.32 -11.82
C ALA A 86 -18.18 0.99 -11.05
N LEU A 87 -18.07 1.03 -9.71
CA LEU A 87 -18.10 -0.18 -8.87
C LEU A 87 -19.52 -0.62 -8.50
N LYS A 88 -20.50 0.28 -8.64
CA LYS A 88 -21.92 0.04 -8.30
C LYS A 88 -22.76 -0.35 -9.52
N GLU A 89 -22.24 -0.17 -10.73
CA GLU A 89 -22.95 -0.51 -11.96
C GLU A 89 -23.14 -2.02 -12.10
N GLU A 90 -24.28 -2.45 -12.65
CA GLU A 90 -24.54 -3.87 -12.90
C GLU A 90 -23.52 -4.43 -13.91
N GLY A 91 -22.79 -5.46 -13.47
CA GLY A 91 -21.68 -6.06 -14.22
C GLY A 91 -20.29 -5.51 -13.86
N GLY A 92 -20.20 -4.47 -13.03
CA GLY A 92 -18.94 -3.92 -12.56
C GLY A 92 -18.02 -3.42 -13.67
N ILE A 93 -16.73 -3.36 -13.36
CA ILE A 93 -15.68 -2.91 -14.28
C ILE A 93 -15.31 -4.08 -15.20
N THR A 94 -15.42 -3.85 -16.50
CA THR A 94 -15.20 -4.85 -17.55
C THR A 94 -13.88 -4.65 -18.29
N ALA A 95 -13.30 -3.44 -18.27
CA ALA A 95 -11.99 -3.17 -18.86
C ALA A 95 -11.35 -1.91 -18.25
N VAL A 96 -10.02 -1.84 -18.32
CA VAL A 96 -9.24 -0.65 -17.95
C VAL A 96 -8.28 -0.31 -19.09
N ASP A 97 -8.37 0.91 -19.59
CA ASP A 97 -7.53 1.41 -20.67
C ASP A 97 -6.62 2.54 -20.17
N PHE A 98 -5.31 2.32 -20.24
CA PHE A 98 -4.30 3.31 -19.86
C PHE A 98 -3.89 4.23 -21.03
N ASN A 99 -4.48 4.04 -22.21
CA ASN A 99 -4.30 4.91 -23.36
C ASN A 99 -5.32 6.06 -23.34
N VAL A 100 -4.90 7.19 -22.79
CA VAL A 100 -5.72 8.41 -22.71
C VAL A 100 -5.59 9.33 -23.94
N GLY A 101 -5.23 8.77 -25.10
CA GLY A 101 -5.25 9.43 -26.41
C GLY A 101 -4.07 10.37 -26.72
N LYS A 102 -3.40 10.95 -25.71
CA LYS A 102 -2.18 11.76 -25.92
C LYS A 102 -0.87 10.99 -25.80
N SER A 103 -0.87 9.91 -25.01
CA SER A 103 0.26 8.98 -24.88
C SER A 103 -0.20 7.77 -24.10
N ASP A 104 0.24 6.59 -24.51
CA ASP A 104 0.00 5.37 -23.74
C ASP A 104 0.83 5.41 -22.45
N ARG A 105 0.15 5.29 -21.30
CA ARG A 105 0.80 5.29 -19.99
C ARG A 105 1.41 3.92 -19.65
N SER A 106 1.00 2.86 -20.36
CA SER A 106 1.47 1.49 -20.12
C SER A 106 2.86 1.21 -20.65
N GLU A 107 3.28 1.91 -21.68
CA GLU A 107 4.62 1.78 -22.28
C GLU A 107 5.70 2.50 -21.47
N MET A 108 5.31 3.28 -20.46
CA MET A 108 6.24 4.10 -19.69
C MET A 108 7.03 3.25 -18.70
N LYS A 109 8.33 3.10 -18.95
CA LYS A 109 9.27 2.44 -18.05
C LYS A 109 10.22 3.45 -17.40
N VAL A 110 9.95 3.77 -16.14
CA VAL A 110 10.79 4.67 -15.35
C VAL A 110 12.08 3.95 -14.92
N THR A 111 13.23 4.56 -15.20
CA THR A 111 14.53 3.94 -14.91
C THR A 111 15.50 4.86 -14.17
N GLY A 112 16.30 4.26 -13.28
CA GLY A 112 17.40 4.91 -12.56
C GLY A 112 16.98 5.90 -11.45
N LYS A 113 17.95 6.31 -10.63
CA LYS A 113 17.73 7.23 -9.49
C LYS A 113 17.12 8.59 -9.87
N ARG A 114 17.29 9.01 -11.13
CA ARG A 114 16.76 10.28 -11.66
C ARG A 114 15.36 10.15 -12.28
N LYS A 115 14.67 9.02 -12.07
CA LYS A 115 13.32 8.75 -12.63
C LYS A 115 13.28 9.07 -14.14
N ARG A 116 14.28 8.62 -14.91
CA ARG A 116 14.35 8.92 -16.35
C ARG A 116 13.14 8.29 -17.04
N ASN A 117 12.56 9.02 -18.00
CA ASN A 117 11.33 8.68 -18.73
C ASN A 117 10.04 8.75 -17.91
N ALA A 118 10.09 9.19 -16.65
CA ALA A 118 8.86 9.42 -15.88
C ALA A 118 8.09 10.60 -16.46
N GLN A 119 6.79 10.40 -16.64
CA GLN A 119 5.92 11.40 -17.20
C GLN A 119 5.39 12.33 -16.12
N HIS A 120 5.61 13.63 -16.29
CA HIS A 120 5.02 14.64 -15.42
C HIS A 120 3.55 14.84 -15.75
N LEU A 121 2.69 14.53 -14.78
CA LEU A 121 1.24 14.72 -14.87
C LEU A 121 0.80 15.85 -13.93
N GLN A 122 -0.22 16.58 -14.38
CA GLN A 122 -0.92 17.58 -13.59
C GLN A 122 -2.11 16.93 -12.90
N GLU A 123 -2.63 17.54 -11.84
CA GLU A 123 -3.77 17.05 -11.05
C GLU A 123 -4.98 16.66 -11.92
N ASN A 124 -5.32 17.47 -12.93
CA ASN A 124 -6.46 17.23 -13.81
C ASN A 124 -6.17 16.32 -15.01
N SER A 125 -4.94 15.81 -15.13
CA SER A 125 -4.54 14.95 -16.24
C SER A 125 -5.25 13.60 -16.15
N ALA A 126 -5.72 13.10 -17.30
CA ALA A 126 -6.31 11.77 -17.39
C ALA A 126 -5.22 10.71 -17.17
N LEU A 127 -5.54 9.73 -16.34
CA LEU A 127 -4.69 8.60 -15.98
C LEU A 127 -5.01 7.38 -16.81
N CYS A 128 -6.26 6.95 -16.71
CA CYS A 128 -6.81 5.80 -17.38
C CYS A 128 -8.32 5.99 -17.55
N LYS A 129 -8.90 5.14 -18.37
CA LYS A 129 -10.32 5.03 -18.62
C LYS A 129 -10.81 3.69 -18.11
N VAL A 130 -11.72 3.72 -17.16
CA VAL A 130 -12.36 2.54 -16.59
C VAL A 130 -13.66 2.32 -17.34
N CYS A 131 -13.83 1.17 -17.96
CA CYS A 131 -15.01 0.82 -18.73
C CYS A 131 -15.86 -0.17 -17.94
N THR A 132 -17.17 0.06 -17.98
CA THR A 132 -18.20 -0.85 -17.48
C THR A 132 -18.98 -1.41 -18.66
N SER A 133 -20.04 -2.17 -18.39
CA SER A 133 -20.91 -2.76 -19.42
C SER A 133 -21.50 -1.72 -20.37
N SER A 134 -21.83 -0.53 -19.87
CA SER A 134 -22.52 0.51 -20.66
C SER A 134 -21.76 1.84 -20.74
N ASN A 135 -20.90 2.12 -19.75
CA ASN A 135 -20.28 3.43 -19.58
C ASN A 135 -18.76 3.37 -19.53
N SER A 136 -18.15 4.54 -19.55
CA SER A 136 -16.72 4.68 -19.37
C SER A 136 -16.38 5.94 -18.60
N PHE A 137 -15.48 5.80 -17.63
CA PHE A 137 -15.16 6.79 -16.62
C PHE A 137 -13.69 7.15 -16.72
N VAL A 138 -13.38 8.45 -16.77
CA VAL A 138 -12.00 8.93 -16.83
C VAL A 138 -11.49 9.15 -15.41
N VAL A 139 -10.46 8.41 -15.03
CA VAL A 139 -9.74 8.59 -13.77
C VAL A 139 -8.70 9.69 -13.97
N ARG A 140 -8.54 10.57 -12.96
CA ARG A 140 -7.60 11.69 -12.99
C ARG A 140 -6.43 11.46 -12.05
N CYS A 141 -5.35 12.17 -12.30
CA CYS A 141 -4.13 12.10 -11.53
C CYS A 141 -4.32 12.52 -10.06
N CYS A 142 -5.23 13.48 -9.80
CA CYS A 142 -5.55 14.09 -8.50
C CYS A 142 -4.40 14.84 -7.82
N VAL A 143 -3.15 14.50 -8.11
CA VAL A 143 -1.94 15.08 -7.54
C VAL A 143 -0.97 15.40 -8.66
N LYS A 144 -0.26 16.53 -8.57
CA LYS A 144 0.83 16.83 -9.48
C LYS A 144 2.06 15.97 -9.16
N GLY A 145 2.57 15.22 -10.13
CA GLY A 145 3.68 14.30 -9.88
C GLY A 145 4.25 13.67 -11.13
N SER A 146 5.29 12.85 -10.94
CA SER A 146 5.87 12.03 -12.01
C SER A 146 5.31 10.63 -11.90
N LEU A 147 4.58 10.14 -12.90
CA LEU A 147 4.08 8.77 -12.90
C LEU A 147 5.26 7.80 -12.85
N LEU A 148 5.24 6.84 -11.92
CA LEU A 148 6.28 5.84 -11.73
C LEU A 148 5.89 4.48 -12.29
N GLU A 149 4.68 4.06 -11.96
CA GLU A 149 4.18 2.73 -12.25
C GLU A 149 2.67 2.78 -12.49
N ILE A 150 2.22 1.98 -13.44
CA ILE A 150 0.81 1.67 -13.63
C ILE A 150 0.57 0.20 -13.30
N ASN A 151 -0.63 -0.14 -12.85
CA ASN A 151 -1.00 -1.52 -12.63
C ASN A 151 -1.42 -2.18 -13.94
N ASP A 152 -0.44 -2.66 -14.71
CA ASP A 152 -0.64 -3.32 -16.01
C ASP A 152 -1.49 -4.61 -15.92
N ARG A 153 -1.59 -5.20 -14.72
CA ARG A 153 -2.45 -6.35 -14.44
C ARG A 153 -3.92 -6.03 -14.68
N LEU A 154 -4.33 -4.78 -14.48
CA LEU A 154 -5.72 -4.34 -14.70
C LEU A 154 -6.14 -4.38 -16.17
N ILE A 155 -5.17 -4.36 -17.10
CA ILE A 155 -5.43 -4.55 -18.53
C ILE A 155 -5.85 -5.99 -18.81
N LYS A 156 -5.29 -6.96 -18.06
CA LYS A 156 -5.54 -8.40 -18.23
C LYS A 156 -6.67 -8.92 -17.35
N GLN A 157 -6.80 -8.36 -16.15
CA GLN A 157 -7.79 -8.72 -15.14
C GLN A 157 -8.43 -7.45 -14.53
N PRO A 158 -9.45 -6.88 -15.20
CA PRO A 158 -10.18 -5.72 -14.67
C PRO A 158 -10.99 -6.06 -13.41
N ASP A 159 -11.35 -7.33 -13.20
CA ASP A 159 -12.10 -7.82 -12.03
C ASP A 159 -11.41 -7.55 -10.68
N LEU A 160 -10.09 -7.31 -10.70
CA LEU A 160 -9.33 -6.91 -9.52
C LEU A 160 -9.85 -5.60 -8.91
N LEU A 161 -10.43 -4.71 -9.72
CA LEU A 161 -11.05 -3.48 -9.20
C LEU A 161 -12.42 -3.75 -8.57
N ASN A 162 -13.15 -4.78 -9.03
CA ASN A 162 -14.46 -5.16 -8.49
C ASN A 162 -14.34 -5.84 -7.12
N THR A 163 -13.19 -6.44 -6.83
CA THR A 163 -12.93 -7.05 -5.53
C THR A 163 -12.53 -5.93 -4.57
N SER A 164 -13.31 -5.71 -3.51
CA SER A 164 -13.27 -4.57 -2.59
C SER A 164 -12.00 -4.45 -1.72
N CYS A 165 -10.87 -4.98 -2.17
CA CYS A 165 -9.61 -4.91 -1.46
C CYS A 165 -8.87 -3.65 -1.89
N ASP A 166 -8.89 -2.60 -1.05
CA ASP A 166 -8.23 -1.30 -1.26
C ASP A 166 -6.75 -1.42 -1.71
N VAL A 167 -6.10 -2.56 -1.43
CA VAL A 167 -4.72 -2.86 -1.79
C VAL A 167 -4.57 -3.31 -3.26
N CYS A 168 -5.57 -4.02 -3.79
CA CYS A 168 -5.56 -4.56 -5.15
C CYS A 168 -6.13 -3.57 -6.19
N SER A 169 -6.95 -2.62 -5.74
CA SER A 169 -7.64 -1.65 -6.60
C SER A 169 -6.80 -0.43 -7.00
N ASN A 170 -5.49 -0.46 -6.72
CA ASN A 170 -4.58 0.64 -7.03
C ASN A 170 -4.33 0.74 -8.54
N LEU A 171 -4.51 1.93 -9.10
CA LEU A 171 -4.39 2.20 -10.53
C LEU A 171 -2.95 2.57 -10.92
N CYS A 172 -2.29 3.40 -10.11
CA CYS A 172 -0.91 3.85 -10.38
C CYS A 172 -0.22 4.47 -9.16
N SER A 173 1.10 4.64 -9.26
CA SER A 173 1.93 5.33 -8.26
C SER A 173 2.83 6.44 -8.85
N TYR A 174 3.18 7.44 -8.02
CA TYR A 174 3.93 8.66 -8.39
C TYR A 174 5.08 8.99 -7.42
#